data_AF-A0AA40RXD3-F1
#
_entry.id   AF-A0AA40RXD3-F1
#
_cell.length_a   1.000
_cell.length_b   1.000
_cell.length_c   1.000
_cell.angle_alpha   90.00
_cell.angle_beta   90.00
_cell.angle_gamma   90.00
#
_symmetry.space_group_name_H-M   'P 1'
#
loop_
_entity.id
_entity.type
_entity.pdbx_description
1 polymer ?
#
loop_
_entity_poly.entity_id
_entity_poly.type
_entity_poly.pdbx_seq_one_letter_code
_entity_poly.pdbx_strand_id
1 'polypeptide(L)'
;ITSQQHAQYLERLHNELAIINKLGFNDYFLIVWDIVNFAKQNHIQLGAGRGSAAGSLVAFSLGITDIDPVKFGLLFERFLNAERVQMPDIDIDWPDNRREDILAYLHQKYGQRNFAQIITFGTLAAKQALRDTARVFGVSQTMMSRISNAVPQGK
;
A
#
# COMPACT_ATOMS: atom_id res chain seq x y z
N ILE A 1 -11.02 15.34 -24.49
CA ILE A 1 -11.18 16.26 -23.34
C ILE A 1 -11.69 17.58 -23.90
N THR A 2 -12.84 18.08 -23.45
CA THR A 2 -13.31 19.42 -23.85
C THR A 2 -12.43 20.49 -23.20
N SER A 3 -12.34 21.70 -23.78
CA SER A 3 -11.49 22.77 -23.23
C SER A 3 -11.75 23.07 -21.75
N GLN A 4 -13.01 22.92 -21.32
CA GLN A 4 -13.43 23.10 -19.93
C GLN A 4 -12.96 21.96 -19.01
N GLN A 5 -13.01 20.71 -19.46
CA GLN A 5 -12.46 19.58 -18.71
C GLN A 5 -10.93 19.70 -18.58
N HIS A 6 -10.24 20.15 -19.64
CA HIS A 6 -8.79 20.32 -19.59
C HIS A 6 -8.38 21.34 -18.52
N ALA A 7 -9.10 22.46 -18.43
CA ALA A 7 -8.88 23.48 -17.40
C ALA A 7 -9.06 22.90 -15.97
N GLN A 8 -10.12 22.10 -15.75
CA GLN A 8 -10.37 21.47 -14.46
C GLN A 8 -9.22 20.54 -14.01
N TYR A 9 -8.66 19.75 -14.93
CA TYR A 9 -7.54 18.86 -14.62
C TYR A 9 -6.28 19.66 -14.31
N LEU A 10 -5.98 20.70 -15.10
CA LEU A 10 -4.82 21.55 -14.85
C LEU A 10 -4.91 22.28 -13.52
N GLU A 11 -6.08 22.82 -13.19
CA GLU A 11 -6.30 23.49 -11.90
C GLU A 11 -6.07 22.52 -10.73
N ARG A 12 -6.68 21.34 -10.79
CA ARG A 12 -6.48 20.29 -9.76
C ARG A 12 -5.01 19.88 -9.68
N LEU A 13 -4.35 19.65 -10.80
CA LEU A 13 -2.95 19.22 -10.84
C LEU A 13 -2.02 20.28 -10.23
N HIS A 14 -2.20 21.56 -10.57
CA HIS A 14 -1.42 22.65 -9.98
C HIS A 14 -1.64 22.77 -8.48
N ASN A 15 -2.89 22.64 -8.01
CA ASN A 15 -3.21 22.69 -6.59
C ASN A 15 -2.55 21.53 -5.82
N GLU A 16 -2.65 20.30 -6.33
CA GLU A 16 -2.01 19.13 -5.73
C GLU A 16 -0.49 19.27 -5.70
N LEU A 17 0.14 19.66 -6.81
CA LEU A 17 1.59 19.87 -6.90
C LEU A 17 2.07 20.96 -5.92
N ALA A 18 1.32 22.06 -5.79
CA ALA A 18 1.64 23.11 -4.83
C ALA A 18 1.62 22.60 -3.38
N ILE A 19 0.63 21.77 -3.03
CA ILE A 19 0.53 21.16 -1.69
C ILE A 19 1.65 20.16 -1.45
N ILE A 20 1.92 19.25 -2.40
CA ILE A 20 3.01 18.26 -2.31
C ILE A 20 4.36 18.96 -2.13
N ASN A 21 4.60 20.02 -2.91
CA ASN A 21 5.82 20.79 -2.83
C ASN A 21 5.95 21.54 -1.48
N LYS A 22 4.86 22.16 -1.02
CA LYS A 22 4.82 22.85 0.29
C LYS A 22 5.09 21.91 1.46
N LEU A 23 4.60 20.67 1.38
CA LEU A 23 4.77 19.65 2.43
C LEU A 23 6.10 18.89 2.31
N GLY A 24 6.85 19.08 1.22
CA GLY A 24 8.15 18.44 1.01
C GLY A 24 8.07 16.96 0.61
N PHE A 25 6.96 16.51 0.01
CA PHE A 25 6.76 15.12 -0.39
C PHE A 25 7.10 14.82 -1.85
N ASN A 26 7.77 15.73 -2.56
CA ASN A 26 8.17 15.54 -3.95
C ASN A 26 8.98 14.25 -4.13
N ASP A 27 10.02 14.05 -3.31
CA ASP A 27 10.91 12.89 -3.39
C ASP A 27 10.16 11.59 -3.12
N TYR A 28 9.19 11.61 -2.21
CA TYR A 28 8.36 10.45 -1.90
C TYR A 28 7.57 9.99 -3.13
N PHE A 29 6.89 10.92 -3.81
CA PHE A 29 6.17 10.60 -5.05
C PHE A 29 7.11 10.09 -6.15
N LEU A 30 8.31 10.65 -6.27
CA LEU A 30 9.30 10.22 -7.26
C LEU A 30 9.86 8.82 -6.96
N ILE A 31 10.09 8.48 -5.69
CA ILE A 31 10.51 7.13 -5.28
C ILE A 31 9.41 6.12 -5.60
N VAL A 32 8.16 6.42 -5.27
CA VAL A 32 7.01 5.55 -5.56
C VAL A 32 6.81 5.39 -7.07
N TRP A 33 6.85 6.50 -7.82
CA TRP A 33 6.79 6.49 -9.28
C TRP A 33 7.87 5.61 -9.89
N ASP A 34 9.10 5.70 -9.38
CA ASP A 34 10.22 4.95 -9.91
C ASP A 34 10.03 3.43 -9.78
N ILE A 35 9.51 2.97 -8.64
CA ILE A 35 9.18 1.56 -8.40
C ILE A 35 8.09 1.09 -9.37
N VAL A 36 7.03 1.89 -9.51
CA VAL A 36 5.91 1.58 -10.40
C VAL A 36 6.35 1.56 -11.86
N ASN A 37 7.17 2.52 -12.26
CA ASN A 37 7.72 2.61 -13.60
C ASN A 37 8.64 1.42 -13.91
N PHE A 38 9.52 1.03 -12.98
CA PHE A 38 10.33 -0.18 -13.11
C PHE A 38 9.46 -1.43 -13.32
N ALA A 39 8.42 -1.61 -12.51
CA ALA A 39 7.50 -2.73 -12.65
C ALA A 39 6.83 -2.75 -14.03
N LYS A 40 6.31 -1.59 -14.48
CA LYS A 40 5.68 -1.45 -15.80
C LYS A 40 6.65 -1.77 -16.95
N GLN A 41 7.89 -1.28 -16.88
CA GLN A 41 8.92 -1.55 -17.89
C GLN A 41 9.34 -3.03 -17.96
N ASN A 42 9.24 -3.75 -16.85
CA ASN A 42 9.59 -5.18 -16.75
C ASN A 42 8.37 -6.11 -16.86
N HIS A 43 7.24 -5.58 -17.34
CA HIS A 43 5.97 -6.31 -17.50
C HIS A 43 5.51 -7.00 -16.21
N ILE A 44 5.75 -6.37 -15.06
CA ILE A 44 5.23 -6.80 -13.75
C ILE A 44 3.90 -6.07 -13.54
N GLN A 45 2.82 -6.84 -13.50
CA GLN A 45 1.49 -6.29 -13.29
C GLN A 45 1.30 -5.94 -11.81
N LEU A 46 1.24 -4.64 -11.52
CA LEU A 46 0.90 -4.12 -10.20
C LEU A 46 -0.61 -4.03 -10.02
N GLY A 47 -1.07 -3.99 -8.77
CA GLY A 47 -2.45 -3.62 -8.46
C GLY A 47 -2.77 -2.18 -8.87
N ALA A 48 -4.04 -1.85 -9.04
CA ALA A 48 -4.52 -0.53 -9.52
C ALA A 48 -4.23 0.66 -8.57
N GLY A 49 -3.45 0.44 -7.51
CA GLY A 49 -3.31 1.32 -6.35
C GLY A 49 -4.50 1.20 -5.40
N ARG A 50 -4.24 1.14 -4.09
CA ARG A 50 -5.28 1.08 -3.05
C ARG A 50 -5.20 2.26 -2.08
N GLY A 51 -6.23 2.39 -1.25
CA GLY A 51 -6.29 3.37 -0.18
C GLY A 51 -6.60 4.78 -0.68
N SER A 52 -6.13 5.78 0.07
CA SER A 52 -6.40 7.19 -0.23
C SER A 52 -5.62 7.71 -1.45
N ALA A 53 -4.53 7.06 -1.85
CA ALA A 53 -3.70 7.46 -2.99
C ALA A 53 -4.48 7.64 -4.30
N ALA A 54 -5.55 6.87 -4.50
CA ALA A 54 -6.45 6.98 -5.66
C ALA A 54 -7.13 8.36 -5.79
N GLY A 55 -7.14 9.19 -4.74
CA GLY A 55 -7.68 10.55 -4.77
C GLY A 55 -6.74 11.61 -5.37
N SER A 56 -5.48 11.25 -5.67
CA SER A 56 -4.50 12.19 -6.23
C SER A 56 -4.43 12.10 -7.75
N LEU A 57 -4.65 13.23 -8.42
CA LEU A 57 -4.44 13.38 -9.85
C LEU A 57 -2.95 13.33 -10.19
N VAL A 58 -2.06 13.77 -9.30
CA VAL A 58 -0.61 13.60 -9.46
C VAL A 58 -0.24 12.12 -9.47
N ALA A 59 -0.77 11.32 -8.55
CA ALA A 59 -0.54 9.87 -8.53
C ALA A 59 -1.06 9.19 -9.80
N PHE A 60 -2.25 9.57 -10.28
CA PHE A 60 -2.80 9.10 -11.55
C PHE A 60 -1.92 9.48 -12.75
N SER A 61 -1.43 10.73 -12.78
CA SER A 61 -0.60 11.25 -13.87
C SER A 61 0.78 10.58 -13.93
N LEU A 62 1.33 10.20 -12.77
CA LEU A 62 2.55 9.40 -12.68
C LEU A 62 2.30 7.91 -12.95
N GLY A 63 1.04 7.50 -13.10
CA GLY A 63 0.64 6.11 -13.28
C GLY A 63 0.85 5.26 -12.02
N ILE A 64 0.93 5.87 -10.83
CA ILE A 64 0.96 5.18 -9.53
C ILE A 64 -0.41 4.56 -9.25
N THR A 65 -1.48 5.25 -9.65
CA THR A 65 -2.86 4.77 -9.58
C THR A 65 -3.43 4.71 -11.00
N ASP A 66 -4.32 3.74 -11.25
CA ASP A 66 -4.95 3.58 -12.57
C ASP A 66 -6.38 4.17 -12.63
N ILE A 67 -6.85 4.75 -11.52
CA ILE A 67 -8.20 5.34 -11.38
C ILE A 67 -8.12 6.85 -11.54
N ASP A 68 -8.94 7.40 -12.43
CA ASP A 68 -9.09 8.84 -12.67
C ASP A 68 -9.89 9.52 -11.53
N PRO A 69 -9.23 10.31 -10.65
CA PRO A 69 -9.89 10.89 -9.50
C PRO A 69 -10.90 11.97 -9.87
N VAL A 70 -10.68 12.70 -10.97
CA VAL A 70 -11.58 13.79 -11.38
C VAL A 70 -12.88 13.20 -11.92
N LYS A 71 -12.79 12.13 -12.71
CA LYS A 71 -13.98 11.42 -13.24
C LYS A 71 -14.84 10.81 -12.15
N PHE A 72 -14.23 10.25 -11.10
CA PHE A 72 -14.95 9.59 -10.02
C PHE A 72 -15.20 10.48 -8.78
N GLY A 73 -14.82 11.75 -8.83
CA GLY A 73 -15.04 12.70 -7.73
C GLY A 73 -14.24 12.36 -6.46
N LEU A 74 -13.05 11.76 -6.61
CA LEU A 74 -12.20 11.40 -5.50
C LEU A 74 -11.44 12.62 -4.95
N LEU A 75 -11.39 12.73 -3.63
CA LEU A 75 -10.84 13.89 -2.91
C LEU A 75 -9.35 13.70 -2.61
N PHE A 76 -8.55 14.70 -2.96
CA PHE A 76 -7.10 14.69 -2.71
C PHE A 76 -6.80 14.92 -1.23
N GLU A 77 -7.62 15.72 -0.56
CA GLU A 77 -7.49 16.11 0.85
C GLU A 77 -7.65 14.91 1.79
N ARG A 78 -8.30 13.83 1.32
CA ARG A 78 -8.37 12.54 2.03
C ARG A 78 -7.03 11.80 2.01
N PHE A 79 -6.23 12.02 0.97
CA PHE A 79 -4.88 11.48 0.84
C PHE A 79 -3.87 12.36 1.56
N LEU A 80 -3.86 13.65 1.23
CA LEU A 80 -2.89 14.60 1.74
C LEU A 80 -3.58 15.92 2.07
N ASN A 81 -3.54 16.30 3.34
CA ASN A 81 -4.17 17.53 3.83
C ASN A 81 -3.10 18.54 4.26
N ALA A 82 -3.16 19.76 3.71
CA ALA A 82 -2.22 20.83 4.04
C ALA A 82 -2.31 21.30 5.51
N GLU A 83 -3.45 21.11 6.17
CA GLU A 83 -3.67 21.47 7.57
C GLU A 83 -3.19 20.39 8.55
N ARG A 84 -3.01 19.15 8.06
CA ARG A 84 -2.59 18.00 8.87
C ARG A 84 -1.42 17.31 8.19
N VAL A 85 -0.21 17.75 8.55
CA VAL A 85 1.03 17.13 8.05
C VAL A 85 1.14 15.71 8.59
N GLN A 86 0.74 14.75 7.77
CA GLN A 86 0.96 13.33 8.00
C GLN A 86 1.72 12.79 6.80
N MET A 87 2.61 11.83 7.08
CA MET A 87 3.30 11.13 6.02
C MET A 87 2.25 10.42 5.16
N PRO A 88 2.19 10.71 3.85
CA PRO A 88 1.30 9.99 2.96
C PRO A 88 1.75 8.53 2.89
N ASP A 89 0.78 7.61 2.93
CA ASP A 89 1.04 6.18 2.76
C ASP A 89 0.49 5.73 1.41
N ILE A 90 1.37 5.23 0.53
CA ILE A 90 1.02 4.73 -0.80
C ILE A 90 1.34 3.24 -0.80
N ASP A 91 0.29 2.46 -0.62
CA ASP A 91 0.34 1.02 -0.73
C ASP A 91 0.42 0.58 -2.20
N ILE A 92 1.51 -0.09 -2.57
CA ILE A 92 1.65 -0.77 -3.87
C ILE A 92 1.50 -2.27 -3.65
N ASP A 93 0.58 -2.88 -4.41
CA ASP A 93 0.44 -4.33 -4.48
C ASP A 93 1.28 -4.90 -5.62
N TRP A 94 2.18 -5.82 -5.28
CA TRP A 94 2.99 -6.59 -6.23
C TRP A 94 2.60 -8.06 -6.22
N PRO A 95 2.74 -8.77 -7.36
CA PRO A 95 2.45 -10.18 -7.45
C PRO A 95 3.55 -11.00 -6.76
N ASP A 96 3.17 -12.02 -5.99
CA ASP A 96 4.09 -12.81 -5.17
C ASP A 96 5.24 -13.44 -5.97
N ASN A 97 4.96 -13.86 -7.21
CA ASN A 97 5.94 -14.52 -8.08
C ASN A 97 7.00 -13.57 -8.69
N ARG A 98 6.82 -12.24 -8.60
CA ARG A 98 7.78 -11.24 -9.13
C ARG A 98 8.33 -10.32 -8.04
N ARG A 99 8.00 -10.58 -6.77
CA ARG A 99 8.45 -9.77 -5.63
C ARG A 99 9.98 -9.66 -5.57
N GLU A 100 10.69 -10.76 -5.78
CA GLU A 100 12.16 -10.79 -5.72
C GLU A 100 12.82 -9.88 -6.77
N ASP A 101 12.22 -9.74 -7.97
CA ASP A 101 12.74 -8.85 -9.01
C ASP A 101 12.72 -7.39 -8.56
N ILE A 102 11.63 -6.98 -7.91
CA ILE A 102 11.47 -5.62 -7.36
C ILE A 102 12.44 -5.41 -6.19
N LEU A 103 12.57 -6.38 -5.30
CA LEU A 103 13.52 -6.30 -4.18
C LEU A 103 14.95 -6.16 -4.70
N ALA A 104 15.36 -6.96 -5.68
CA ALA A 104 16.68 -6.88 -6.29
C ALA A 104 16.94 -5.49 -6.89
N TYR A 105 15.96 -4.93 -7.60
CA TYR A 105 16.02 -3.57 -8.13
C TYR A 105 16.19 -2.51 -7.04
N LEU A 106 15.37 -2.58 -5.99
CA LEU A 106 15.43 -1.65 -4.86
C LEU A 106 16.80 -1.71 -4.15
N HIS A 107 17.30 -2.92 -3.90
CA HIS A 107 18.62 -3.16 -3.33
C HIS A 107 19.75 -2.58 -4.19
N GLN A 108 19.67 -2.72 -5.51
CA GLN A 108 20.66 -2.18 -6.44
C GLN A 108 20.61 -0.65 -6.49
N LYS A 109 19.40 -0.07 -6.53
CA LYS A 109 19.20 1.37 -6.75
C LYS A 109 19.42 2.22 -5.51
N TYR A 110 18.85 1.81 -4.37
CA TYR A 110 18.91 2.58 -3.13
C TYR A 110 20.06 2.14 -2.21
N GLY A 111 20.70 1.02 -2.53
CA GLY A 111 21.89 0.52 -1.88
C GLY A 111 21.59 -0.45 -0.74
N GLN A 112 22.49 -1.43 -0.60
CA GLN A 112 22.33 -2.57 0.32
C GLN A 112 22.21 -2.19 1.80
N ARG A 113 22.71 -1.01 2.20
CA ARG A 113 22.66 -0.53 3.58
C ARG A 113 21.44 0.35 3.89
N ASN A 114 20.70 0.76 2.87
CA ASN A 114 19.60 1.71 3.00
C ASN A 114 18.24 1.05 2.75
N PHE A 115 18.21 -0.26 2.48
CA PHE A 115 16.99 -1.01 2.21
C PHE A 115 16.96 -2.31 3.04
N ALA A 116 15.82 -2.57 3.69
CA ALA A 116 15.59 -3.76 4.48
C ALA A 116 14.10 -4.12 4.47
N GLN A 117 13.79 -5.39 4.70
CA GLN A 117 12.42 -5.87 4.84
C GLN A 117 11.96 -5.79 6.31
N ILE A 118 10.69 -5.48 6.50
CA ILE A 118 10.06 -5.48 7.83
C ILE A 118 9.55 -6.89 8.11
N ILE A 119 9.92 -7.45 9.26
CA ILE A 119 9.47 -8.77 9.72
C ILE A 119 8.10 -8.66 10.40
N THR A 120 7.32 -9.74 10.33
CA THR A 120 6.09 -9.91 11.11
C THR A 120 6.32 -10.88 12.26
N PHE A 121 5.89 -10.51 13.47
CA PHE A 121 5.95 -11.40 14.63
C PHE A 121 4.63 -12.19 14.74
N GLY A 122 4.74 -13.52 14.74
CA GLY A 122 3.60 -14.39 15.04
C GLY A 122 3.23 -14.29 16.52
N THR A 123 1.97 -14.04 16.83
CA THR A 123 1.44 -14.07 18.20
C THR A 123 0.73 -15.38 18.48
N LEU A 124 0.71 -15.80 19.74
CA LEU A 124 0.00 -17.02 20.14
C LEU A 124 -1.50 -16.76 20.22
N ALA A 125 -2.22 -17.04 19.13
CA ALA A 125 -3.68 -16.90 19.09
C ALA A 125 -4.38 -17.78 20.14
N ALA A 126 -5.53 -17.35 20.66
CA ALA A 126 -6.25 -18.08 21.72
C ALA A 126 -6.54 -19.56 21.38
N LYS A 127 -6.93 -19.85 20.13
CA LYS A 127 -7.13 -21.22 19.66
C LYS A 127 -5.83 -22.04 19.68
N GLN A 128 -4.72 -21.41 19.30
CA GLN A 128 -3.41 -22.04 19.27
C GLN A 128 -2.92 -22.32 20.70
N ALA A 129 -3.04 -21.35 21.61
CA ALA A 129 -2.69 -21.50 23.03
C ALA A 129 -3.42 -22.69 23.68
N LEU A 130 -4.73 -22.81 23.44
CA LEU A 130 -5.54 -23.92 23.98
C LEU A 130 -5.12 -25.27 23.41
N ARG A 131 -4.88 -25.36 22.09
CA ARG A 131 -4.43 -26.60 21.45
C ARG A 131 -3.06 -27.03 21.96
N ASP A 132 -2.12 -26.09 22.07
CA ASP A 132 -0.77 -26.40 22.52
C ASP A 132 -0.76 -26.82 24.00
N THR A 133 -1.54 -26.17 24.86
CA THR A 133 -1.69 -26.56 26.26
C THR A 133 -2.36 -27.93 26.40
N ALA A 134 -3.47 -28.18 25.69
CA ALA A 134 -4.19 -29.45 25.74
C ALA A 134 -3.35 -30.63 25.21
N ARG A 135 -2.46 -30.38 24.25
CA ARG A 135 -1.49 -31.37 23.76
C ARG A 135 -0.51 -31.79 24.86
N VAL A 136 0.01 -30.84 25.64
CA VAL A 136 0.91 -31.14 26.77
C VAL A 136 0.22 -32.03 27.81
N PHE A 137 -1.08 -31.82 28.06
CA PHE A 137 -1.87 -32.65 28.96
C PHE A 137 -2.39 -33.97 28.35
N GLY A 138 -1.99 -34.32 27.13
CA GLY A 138 -2.37 -35.58 26.50
C GLY A 138 -3.84 -35.69 26.10
N VAL A 139 -4.54 -34.56 25.93
CA VAL A 139 -5.95 -34.55 25.50
C VAL A 139 -6.08 -35.10 24.08
N SER A 140 -7.13 -35.86 23.77
CA SER A 140 -7.35 -36.38 22.42
C SER A 140 -7.59 -35.28 21.39
N GLN A 141 -7.19 -35.52 20.14
CA GLN A 141 -7.35 -34.55 19.04
C GLN A 141 -8.82 -34.14 18.82
N THR A 142 -9.75 -35.08 19.02
CA THR A 142 -11.19 -34.83 18.90
C THR A 142 -11.67 -33.83 19.95
N MET A 143 -11.23 -33.99 21.20
CA MET A 143 -11.59 -33.08 22.29
C MET A 143 -10.90 -31.71 22.13
N MET A 144 -9.61 -31.70 21.74
CA MET A 144 -8.90 -30.46 21.42
C MET A 144 -9.60 -29.64 20.34
N SER A 145 -10.07 -30.30 19.27
CA SER A 145 -10.83 -29.65 18.19
C SER A 145 -12.15 -29.08 18.68
N ARG A 146 -12.89 -29.81 19.52
CA ARG A 146 -14.15 -29.32 20.14
C ARG A 146 -13.91 -28.07 20.99
N ILE A 147 -12.93 -28.10 21.89
CA ILE A 147 -12.62 -26.97 22.79
C ILE A 147 -12.16 -25.75 21.96
N SER A 148 -11.25 -25.97 21.00
CA SER A 148 -10.72 -24.89 20.16
C SER A 148 -11.79 -24.26 19.27
N ASN A 149 -12.76 -25.03 18.76
CA ASN A 149 -13.84 -24.51 17.92
C ASN A 149 -14.91 -23.76 18.71
N ALA A 150 -15.02 -24.01 20.02
CA ALA A 150 -15.89 -23.23 20.90
C ALA A 150 -15.37 -21.80 21.16
N VAL A 151 -14.09 -21.54 20.87
CA VAL A 151 -13.53 -20.19 20.93
C VAL A 151 -14.10 -19.36 19.77
N PRO A 152 -14.80 -18.25 20.05
CA PRO A 152 -15.28 -17.35 19.02
C PRO A 152 -14.12 -16.87 18.15
N GLN A 153 -14.35 -16.68 16.85
CA GLN A 153 -13.38 -15.95 16.04
C GLN A 153 -13.44 -14.49 16.49
N GLY A 154 -12.32 -13.97 17.02
CA GLY A 154 -12.17 -12.53 17.22
C GLY A 154 -12.31 -11.82 15.88
N LYS A 155 -12.92 -10.64 15.89
CA LYS A 155 -12.86 -9.72 14.74
C LYS A 155 -11.43 -9.28 14.51
#